data_AF-A0A5J4NMD4-F1
#
_entry.id   AF-A0A5J4NMD4-F1
#
_cell.length_a   1.000
_cell.length_b   1.000
_cell.length_c   1.000
_cell.angle_alpha   90.00
_cell.angle_beta   90.00
_cell.angle_gamma   90.00
#
_symmetry.space_group_name_H-M   'P 1'
#
loop_
_entity.id
_entity.type
_entity.pdbx_description
1 polymer ?
#
loop_
_entity_poly.entity_id
_entity_poly.type
_entity_poly.pdbx_seq_one_letter_code
_entity_poly.pdbx_strand_id
1 'polypeptide(L)'
;MLEGRRGAFVVNLKPVRMRGIESQAMLLCASHTLTNLPSERLVRPIEVPSESDMPLGSRLVFHAASDLSETAVCVPDTIINPKTKLWDRIRPDLTITDDRCVRWRDWRLGDLSGTHWVTGPAELPAGSAVS
;
A
#
# COMPACT_ATOMS: atom_id res chain seq x y z
N MET A 1 -19.30 -0.45 1.36
CA MET A 1 -19.22 1.03 1.38
C MET A 1 -17.85 1.46 1.89
N LEU A 2 -17.29 2.55 1.35
CA LEU A 2 -16.00 3.13 1.77
C LEU A 2 -16.14 4.30 2.75
N GLU A 3 -17.34 4.83 2.93
CA GLU A 3 -17.60 5.94 3.85
C GLU A 3 -17.19 5.57 5.28
N GLY A 4 -16.53 6.50 5.97
CA GLY A 4 -15.99 6.31 7.31
C GLY A 4 -14.79 5.35 7.40
N ARG A 5 -14.30 4.80 6.28
CA ARG A 5 -13.12 3.93 6.29
C ARG A 5 -11.83 4.73 6.19
N ARG A 6 -10.82 4.23 6.90
CA ARG A 6 -9.43 4.66 6.77
C ARG A 6 -8.76 3.92 5.62
N GLY A 7 -7.72 4.50 5.03
CA GLY A 7 -6.98 3.90 3.92
C GLY A 7 -5.57 4.44 3.81
N ALA A 8 -4.73 3.70 3.10
CA ALA A 8 -3.38 4.11 2.75
C ALA A 8 -3.36 4.67 1.34
N PHE A 9 -2.64 5.78 1.14
CA PHE A 9 -2.64 6.50 -0.13
C PHE A 9 -1.23 6.76 -0.63
N VAL A 10 -1.03 6.65 -1.94
CA VAL A 10 0.15 7.17 -2.62
C VAL A 10 -0.15 8.62 -3.01
N VAL A 11 0.53 9.57 -2.37
CA VAL A 11 0.21 11.00 -2.44
C VAL A 11 1.19 11.83 -3.28
N ASN A 12 2.31 11.26 -3.70
CA ASN A 12 3.34 11.95 -4.49
C ASN A 12 3.35 11.51 -5.97
N LEU A 13 2.24 10.95 -6.46
CA LEU A 13 2.06 10.75 -7.89
C LEU A 13 1.71 12.09 -8.55
N LYS A 14 2.07 12.25 -9.83
CA LYS A 14 1.59 13.39 -10.59
C LYS A 14 0.05 13.36 -10.64
N PRO A 15 -0.66 14.45 -10.27
CA PRO A 15 -2.11 14.49 -10.33
C PRO A 15 -2.65 14.21 -11.73
N VAL A 16 -3.78 13.51 -11.80
CA VAL A 16 -4.41 13.08 -13.06
C VAL A 16 -5.86 13.49 -13.08
N ARG A 17 -6.32 14.05 -14.21
CA ARG A 17 -7.76 14.31 -14.43
C ARG A 17 -8.45 13.07 -14.98
N MET A 18 -9.46 12.62 -14.26
CA MET A 18 -10.30 11.48 -14.61
C MET A 18 -11.73 11.99 -14.81
N ARG A 19 -12.22 11.98 -16.06
CA ARG A 19 -13.57 12.44 -16.41
C ARG A 19 -13.91 13.85 -15.88
N GLY A 20 -12.93 14.76 -15.96
CA GLY A 20 -13.07 16.16 -15.54
C GLY A 20 -12.69 16.45 -14.09
N ILE A 21 -12.65 15.44 -13.22
CA ILE A 21 -12.28 15.57 -11.81
C ILE A 21 -10.80 15.25 -11.64
N GLU A 22 -10.07 16.07 -10.89
CA GLU A 22 -8.66 15.85 -10.61
C GLU A 22 -8.48 14.92 -9.40
N SER A 23 -7.70 13.86 -9.58
CA SER A 23 -7.27 12.96 -8.52
C SER A 23 -5.86 13.35 -8.07
N GLN A 24 -5.72 13.59 -6.76
CA GLN A 24 -4.49 14.02 -6.11
C GLN A 24 -3.77 12.89 -5.37
N ALA A 25 -4.40 11.71 -5.25
CA ALA A 25 -3.84 10.56 -4.57
C ALA A 25 -4.51 9.27 -5.05
N MET A 26 -3.80 8.16 -4.90
CA MET A 26 -4.30 6.84 -5.23
C MET A 26 -4.45 6.00 -3.96
N LEU A 27 -5.63 5.41 -3.75
CA LEU A 27 -5.91 4.50 -2.64
C LEU A 27 -5.27 3.14 -2.92
N LEU A 28 -4.47 2.64 -1.97
CA LEU A 28 -3.90 1.30 -2.06
C LEU A 28 -4.96 0.24 -1.77
N CYS A 29 -5.09 -0.71 -2.69
CA CYS A 29 -6.01 -1.82 -2.59
C CYS A 29 -5.27 -3.14 -2.81
N ALA A 30 -5.68 -4.15 -2.06
CA ALA A 30 -5.35 -5.52 -2.35
C ALA A 30 -6.32 -6.09 -3.39
N SER A 31 -5.81 -6.97 -4.24
CA SER A 31 -6.61 -7.65 -5.25
C SER A 31 -6.16 -9.07 -5.50
N HIS A 32 -7.14 -9.93 -5.76
CA HIS A 32 -6.93 -11.35 -6.00
C HIS A 32 -7.84 -11.82 -7.14
N THR A 33 -7.31 -12.67 -8.02
CA THR A 33 -8.10 -13.32 -9.07
C THR A 33 -8.41 -14.73 -8.60
N LEU A 34 -9.69 -15.08 -8.49
CA LEU A 34 -10.10 -16.38 -7.96
C LEU A 34 -9.67 -17.50 -8.93
N THR A 35 -9.01 -18.53 -8.40
CA THR A 35 -8.54 -19.68 -9.19
C THR A 35 -9.69 -20.44 -9.84
N ASN A 36 -10.82 -20.56 -9.15
CA ASN A 36 -12.00 -21.27 -9.65
C ASN A 36 -12.86 -20.43 -10.61
N LEU A 37 -12.64 -19.10 -10.66
CA LEU A 37 -13.38 -18.15 -11.49
C LEU A 37 -12.42 -17.05 -11.99
N PRO A 38 -11.59 -17.33 -13.00
CA PRO A 38 -10.52 -16.43 -13.44
C PRO A 38 -11.01 -15.08 -14.01
N SER A 39 -12.31 -14.96 -14.32
CA SER A 39 -12.95 -13.70 -14.70
C SER A 39 -13.30 -12.81 -13.50
N GLU A 40 -13.25 -13.34 -12.28
CA GLU A 40 -13.64 -12.62 -11.07
C GLU A 40 -12.42 -12.15 -10.29
N ARG A 41 -12.27 -10.82 -10.25
CA ARG A 41 -11.23 -10.14 -9.49
C ARG A 41 -11.84 -9.47 -8.26
N LEU A 42 -11.46 -9.94 -7.09
CA LEU A 42 -11.79 -9.29 -5.83
C LEU A 42 -10.83 -8.15 -5.59
N VAL A 43 -11.36 -6.99 -5.20
CA VAL A 43 -10.58 -5.81 -4.85
C VAL A 43 -11.11 -5.25 -3.53
N ARG A 44 -10.20 -4.98 -2.60
CA ARG A 44 -10.49 -4.48 -1.26
C ARG A 44 -9.41 -3.51 -0.81
N PRO A 45 -9.75 -2.39 -0.13
CA PRO A 45 -8.75 -1.53 0.48
C PRO A 45 -7.87 -2.31 1.46
N ILE A 46 -6.61 -1.94 1.57
CA ILE A 46 -5.76 -2.46 2.64
C ILE A 46 -6.19 -1.89 4.00
N GLU A 47 -5.94 -2.66 5.05
CA GLU A 47 -6.30 -2.32 6.42
C GLU A 47 -5.16 -1.54 7.06
N VAL A 48 -5.48 -0.33 7.53
CA VAL A 48 -4.56 0.47 8.36
C VAL A 48 -4.95 0.30 9.83
N PRO A 49 -3.98 0.35 10.77
CA PRO A 49 -4.23 0.32 12.21
C PRO A 49 -5.24 1.37 12.69
N SER A 50 -5.61 1.30 13.97
CA SER A 50 -6.55 2.24 14.58
C SER A 50 -5.99 3.67 14.68
N GLU A 51 -6.84 4.67 14.96
CA GLU A 51 -6.38 6.07 15.05
C GLU A 51 -5.45 6.31 16.23
N SER A 52 -5.63 5.58 17.34
CA SER A 52 -4.72 5.63 18.49
C SER A 52 -3.32 5.14 18.16
N ASP A 53 -3.23 4.14 17.28
CA ASP A 53 -1.96 3.51 16.89
C ASP A 53 -1.27 4.30 15.77
N MET A 54 -2.07 4.76 14.81
CA MET A 54 -1.60 5.44 13.60
C MET A 54 -2.55 6.60 13.27
N PRO A 55 -2.19 7.85 13.63
CA PRO A 55 -2.99 9.03 13.30
C PRO A 55 -3.18 9.26 11.80
N LEU A 56 -4.19 10.06 11.44
CA LEU A 56 -4.38 10.47 10.04
C LEU A 56 -3.19 11.31 9.57
N GLY A 57 -2.74 11.05 8.34
CA GLY A 57 -1.55 11.71 7.78
C GLY A 57 -0.22 11.07 8.18
N SER A 58 -0.22 10.00 9.00
CA SER A 58 0.99 9.24 9.30
C SER A 58 1.65 8.71 8.03
N ARG A 59 2.97 8.84 7.99
CA ARG A 59 3.79 8.35 6.89
C ARG A 59 4.00 6.84 7.02
N LEU A 60 3.78 6.13 5.91
CA LEU A 60 4.10 4.73 5.79
C LEU A 60 5.48 4.53 5.17
N VAL A 61 6.23 3.57 5.71
CA VAL A 61 7.57 3.20 5.23
C VAL A 61 7.72 1.69 5.19
N PHE A 62 8.61 1.23 4.32
CA PHE A 62 8.99 -0.17 4.24
C PHE A 62 10.14 -0.43 5.21
N HIS A 63 10.02 -1.47 6.02
CA HIS A 63 11.03 -1.94 6.98
C HIS A 63 11.57 -3.30 6.56
N ALA A 64 12.88 -3.49 6.59
CA ALA A 64 13.48 -4.78 6.29
C ALA A 64 13.14 -5.82 7.38
N ALA A 65 12.99 -7.09 6.98
CA ALA A 65 12.68 -8.18 7.92
C ALA A 65 13.84 -8.54 8.86
N SER A 66 15.08 -8.23 8.49
CA SER A 66 16.29 -8.50 9.28
C SER A 66 16.80 -7.22 9.94
N ASP A 67 17.07 -7.34 11.23
CA ASP A 67 17.53 -6.37 12.25
C ASP A 67 18.78 -5.55 11.88
N LEU A 68 18.77 -4.86 10.73
CA LEU A 68 19.79 -3.89 10.37
C LEU A 68 19.32 -2.54 10.90
N SER A 69 20.04 -2.07 11.92
CA SER A 69 19.69 -1.01 12.87
C SER A 69 19.40 0.38 12.30
N GLU A 70 19.17 0.54 11.00
CA GLU A 70 18.76 1.79 10.38
C GLU A 70 17.89 1.48 9.16
N THR A 71 16.56 1.46 9.35
CA THR A 71 15.66 1.76 8.22
C THR A 71 16.01 3.18 7.80
N ALA A 72 16.82 3.33 6.76
CA ALA A 72 17.16 4.64 6.20
C ALA A 72 15.86 5.26 5.65
N VAL A 73 15.18 6.06 6.48
CA VAL A 73 13.98 6.78 6.07
C VAL A 73 14.43 7.91 5.14
N CYS A 74 14.45 7.62 3.85
CA CYS A 74 14.74 8.64 2.85
C CYS A 74 13.59 9.65 2.77
N VAL A 75 13.90 10.90 2.42
CA VAL A 75 12.87 11.88 2.08
C VAL A 75 12.29 11.50 0.71
N PRO A 76 10.97 11.34 0.57
CA PRO A 76 10.37 10.99 -0.71
C PRO A 76 10.37 12.22 -1.63
N ASP A 77 10.40 11.98 -2.94
CA ASP A 77 10.19 13.06 -3.90
C ASP A 77 8.83 13.74 -3.65
N THR A 78 8.79 15.06 -3.78
CA THR A 78 7.54 15.83 -3.71
C THR A 78 6.54 15.35 -4.77
N ILE A 79 7.03 15.10 -5.99
CA ILE A 79 6.27 14.46 -7.07
C ILE A 79 7.22 13.47 -7.76
N ILE A 80 6.83 12.20 -7.81
CA ILE A 80 7.55 11.17 -8.55
C ILE A 80 7.61 11.56 -10.02
N ASN A 81 8.82 11.58 -10.58
CA ASN A 81 9.02 11.86 -12.00
C ASN A 81 8.33 10.78 -12.87
N PRO A 82 7.30 11.12 -13.68
CA PRO A 82 6.58 10.13 -14.49
C PRO A 82 7.48 9.39 -15.49
N LYS A 83 8.61 10.00 -15.90
CA LYS A 83 9.56 9.38 -16.83
C LYS A 83 10.30 8.19 -16.21
N THR A 84 10.49 8.17 -14.89
CA THR A 84 11.18 7.06 -14.22
C THR A 84 10.29 5.83 -14.11
N LYS A 85 8.95 6.01 -14.20
CA LYS A 85 7.94 4.98 -13.97
C LYS A 85 8.18 4.23 -12.65
N LEU A 86 8.64 4.96 -11.62
CA LEU A 86 9.04 4.38 -10.34
C LEU A 86 7.91 3.55 -9.71
N TRP A 87 6.70 4.11 -9.66
CA TRP A 87 5.53 3.40 -9.12
C TRP A 87 5.20 2.12 -9.91
N ASP A 88 5.26 2.17 -11.24
CA ASP A 88 5.01 1.00 -12.09
C ASP A 88 6.04 -0.12 -11.88
N ARG A 89 7.24 0.21 -11.38
CA ARG A 89 8.30 -0.74 -11.02
C ARG A 89 8.13 -1.31 -9.61
N ILE A 90 7.54 -0.54 -8.69
CA ILE A 90 7.35 -0.96 -7.30
C ILE A 90 6.12 -1.86 -7.17
N ARG A 91 4.98 -1.44 -7.74
CA ARG A 91 3.69 -2.12 -7.56
C ARG A 91 3.66 -3.63 -7.89
N PRO A 92 4.41 -4.17 -8.88
CA PRO A 92 4.34 -5.61 -9.17
C PRO A 92 4.90 -6.48 -8.05
N ASP A 93 5.83 -5.93 -7.27
CA ASP A 93 6.47 -6.61 -6.13
C ASP A 93 5.70 -6.37 -4.81
N LEU A 94 4.59 -5.64 -4.84
CA LEU A 94 3.73 -5.40 -3.68
C LEU A 94 2.70 -6.50 -3.50
N THR A 95 2.78 -7.22 -2.38
CA THR A 95 1.92 -8.38 -2.11
C THR A 95 1.50 -8.46 -0.65
N ILE A 96 0.46 -9.26 -0.39
CA ILE A 96 0.07 -9.68 0.96
C ILE A 96 0.79 -11.00 1.28
N THR A 97 1.45 -11.05 2.45
CA THR A 97 2.10 -12.26 2.95
C THR A 97 1.21 -13.08 3.89
N ASP A 98 1.68 -14.27 4.31
CA ASP A 98 0.92 -15.20 5.16
C ASP A 98 0.59 -14.62 6.55
N ASP A 99 1.43 -13.72 7.07
CA ASP A 99 1.18 -12.91 8.27
C ASP A 99 0.19 -11.75 8.02
N ARG A 100 -0.47 -11.76 6.86
CA ARG A 100 -1.38 -10.74 6.33
C ARG A 100 -0.76 -9.37 6.13
N CYS A 101 0.56 -9.24 6.13
CA CYS A 101 1.17 -7.91 5.99
C CYS A 101 1.38 -7.51 4.55
N VAL A 102 1.28 -6.22 4.28
CA VAL A 102 1.67 -5.68 2.98
C VAL A 102 3.18 -5.60 2.93
N ARG A 103 3.78 -6.22 1.91
CA ARG A 103 5.22 -6.20 1.70
C ARG A 103 5.60 -5.78 0.30
N TRP A 104 6.74 -5.12 0.19
CA TRP A 104 7.49 -4.97 -1.05
C TRP A 104 8.71 -5.88 -0.95
N ARG A 105 8.73 -6.99 -1.70
CA ARG A 105 9.75 -8.03 -1.53
C ARG A 105 9.80 -8.49 -0.06
N ASP A 106 10.98 -8.43 0.57
CA ASP A 106 11.19 -8.79 1.98
C ASP A 106 10.86 -7.66 2.97
N TRP A 107 10.40 -6.50 2.49
CA TRP A 107 10.20 -5.32 3.31
C TRP A 107 8.74 -5.12 3.68
N ARG A 108 8.44 -4.96 4.96
CA ARG A 108 7.09 -4.82 5.50
C ARG A 108 6.65 -3.36 5.60
N LEU A 109 5.44 -3.05 5.15
CA LEU A 109 4.87 -1.71 5.19
C LEU A 109 4.28 -1.41 6.58
N GLY A 110 4.77 -0.36 7.22
CA GLY A 110 4.31 0.07 8.54
C GLY A 110 4.46 1.57 8.77
N ASP A 111 4.16 2.00 10.00
CA ASP A 111 4.47 3.35 10.47
C ASP A 111 5.98 3.60 10.56
N LEU A 112 6.37 4.85 10.87
CA LEU A 112 7.77 5.23 11.00
C LEU A 112 8.52 4.47 12.11
N SER A 113 7.84 4.10 13.19
CA SER A 113 8.44 3.35 14.29
C SER A 113 8.58 1.85 14.01
N GLY A 114 7.93 1.32 12.97
CA GLY A 114 7.92 -0.13 12.71
C GLY A 114 7.18 -0.90 13.80
N THR A 115 6.22 -0.26 14.46
CA THR A 115 5.42 -0.86 15.54
C THR A 115 4.05 -1.27 15.05
N HIS A 116 3.50 -0.50 14.09
CA HIS A 116 2.17 -0.74 13.56
C HIS A 116 2.24 -0.99 12.05
N TRP A 117 1.63 -2.09 11.63
CA TRP A 117 1.77 -2.63 10.29
C TRP A 117 0.49 -2.51 9.48
N VAL A 118 0.64 -2.29 8.19
CA VAL A 118 -0.49 -2.26 7.26
C VAL A 118 -0.76 -3.70 6.80
N THR A 119 -2.02 -4.11 6.88
CA THR A 119 -2.43 -5.49 6.60
C THR A 119 -3.34 -5.61 5.39
N GLY A 120 -3.31 -6.78 4.77
CA GLY A 120 -4.28 -7.19 3.78
C GLY A 120 -5.64 -7.45 4.42
N PRO A 121 -6.73 -7.26 3.66
CA PRO A 121 -8.08 -7.54 4.13
C PRO A 121 -8.27 -9.03 4.36
N ALA A 122 -9.02 -9.40 5.41
CA ALA A 122 -9.23 -10.80 5.81
C ALA A 122 -9.83 -11.71 4.71
N GLU A 123 -10.50 -11.12 3.73
CA GLU A 123 -11.15 -11.82 2.61
C GLU A 123 -10.17 -12.29 1.53
N LEU A 124 -8.96 -11.73 1.47
CA LEU A 124 -7.99 -12.00 0.41
C LEU A 124 -6.84 -12.88 0.94
N PRO A 125 -6.45 -13.94 0.20
CA PRO A 125 -5.40 -14.84 0.64
C PRO A 125 -4.01 -14.20 0.48
N ALA A 126 -2.99 -14.84 1.06
CA ALA A 126 -1.60 -14.53 0.78
C ALA A 126 -1.27 -14.67 -0.72
N GLY A 127 -0.30 -13.89 -1.19
CA GLY A 127 0.03 -13.76 -2.61
C GLY A 127 -0.88 -12.80 -3.40
N SER A 128 -1.89 -12.21 -2.76
CA SER A 128 -2.71 -11.16 -3.38
C SER A 128 -1.87 -9.92 -3.68
N ALA A 129 -2.04 -9.34 -4.87
CA ALA A 129 -1.29 -8.17 -5.32
C ALA A 129 -1.85 -6.89 -4.67
N VAL A 130 -0.97 -5.96 -4.33
CA VAL A 130 -1.34 -4.66 -3.76
C VAL A 130 -0.97 -3.54 -4.74
N SER A 131 -1.91 -2.65 -5.05
CA SER A 131 -1.69 -1.54 -5.97
C SER A 131 -2.62 -0.36 -5.71
#